data_AF-A0A8S2LJ80-F1
#
_entry.id   AF-A0A8S2LJ80-F1
#
_cell.length_a   1.000
_cell.length_b   1.000
_cell.length_c   1.000
_cell.angle_alpha   90.00
_cell.angle_beta   90.00
_cell.angle_gamma   90.00
#
_symmetry.space_group_name_H-M   'P 1'
#
loop_
_entity.id
_entity.type
_entity.pdbx_description
1 polymer ?
#
loop_
_entity_poly.entity_id
_entity_poly.type
_entity_poly.pdbx_seq_one_letter_code
_entity_poly.pdbx_strand_id
1 'polypeptide(L)'
;MKVFFALLLVTLAVAARGVPQSRCSKLLAVGLSSNYNESIAHAIHSMTVQGLQLFNPRANDQNTIPTVNHNLHDKNGVKVLPYAPNDALPSDYFDITMNMIDKILSMIGKSDDGLGAHWSSTERIVHKFHMRDLWLRLQKEVRELSPKPLASVCKCVLDVKSNGIFRAVEWIAAHYESGTPITLLDRPIPKLVDSKTWEFWKSDLLHYYTPEALHDAAVYLHCATKDF
;
A
#
# COMPACT_ATOMS: atom_id res chain seq x y z
N MET A 1 49.58 22.50 -40.06
CA MET A 1 49.30 21.85 -38.75
C MET A 1 49.04 22.97 -37.75
N LYS A 2 47.88 23.18 -37.14
CA LYS A 2 46.85 22.23 -36.68
C LYS A 2 45.46 22.86 -36.82
N VAL A 3 44.53 22.03 -37.29
CA VAL A 3 43.08 22.25 -37.27
C VAL A 3 42.59 22.00 -35.84
N PHE A 4 41.75 22.89 -35.30
CA PHE A 4 40.90 22.54 -34.16
C PHE A 4 39.46 22.97 -34.46
N PHE A 5 38.68 21.98 -34.92
CA PHE A 5 37.23 22.00 -34.94
C PHE A 5 36.73 21.90 -33.50
N ALA A 6 36.02 22.92 -33.02
CA ALA A 6 35.20 22.80 -31.81
C ALA A 6 33.76 22.47 -32.24
N LEU A 7 33.40 21.19 -32.15
CA LEU A 7 32.00 20.75 -32.27
C LEU A 7 31.24 21.18 -31.01
N LEU A 8 30.30 22.12 -31.15
CA LEU A 8 29.29 22.37 -30.12
C LEU A 8 28.22 21.27 -30.22
N LEU A 9 28.27 20.30 -29.30
CA LEU A 9 27.19 19.34 -29.07
C LEU A 9 26.08 20.04 -28.29
N VAL A 10 25.03 20.48 -28.99
CA VAL A 10 23.78 20.91 -28.36
C VAL A 10 22.99 19.65 -28.01
N THR A 11 23.12 19.17 -26.78
CA THR A 11 22.24 18.15 -26.23
C THR A 11 20.87 18.78 -25.93
N LEU A 12 19.88 18.54 -26.79
CA LEU A 12 18.48 18.78 -26.44
C LEU A 12 18.08 17.79 -25.33
N ALA A 13 18.09 18.27 -24.09
CA ALA A 13 17.41 17.58 -23.00
C ALA A 13 15.90 17.64 -23.26
N VAL A 14 15.31 16.53 -23.72
CA VAL A 14 13.86 16.34 -23.70
C VAL A 14 13.46 16.23 -22.24
N ALA A 15 13.14 17.36 -21.62
CA ALA A 15 12.48 17.36 -20.33
C ALA A 15 11.12 16.70 -20.51
N ALA A 16 10.97 15.47 -20.01
CA ALA A 16 9.68 14.82 -19.89
C ALA A 16 8.78 15.72 -19.02
N ARG A 17 7.96 16.55 -19.67
CA ARG A 17 7.08 17.47 -18.93
C ARG A 17 6.16 16.64 -18.04
N GLY A 18 6.33 16.80 -16.72
CA GLY A 18 5.39 16.33 -15.71
C GLY A 18 3.97 16.77 -16.04
N VAL A 19 2.95 16.02 -15.62
CA VAL A 19 1.59 16.58 -15.62
C VAL A 19 1.57 17.61 -14.50
N PRO A 20 1.19 18.89 -14.75
CA PRO A 20 1.17 19.90 -13.70
C PRO A 20 0.27 19.48 -12.53
N GLN A 21 0.65 19.80 -11.29
CA GLN A 21 -0.09 19.39 -10.10
C GLN A 21 -1.58 19.79 -10.15
N SER A 22 -1.86 21.01 -10.61
CA SER A 22 -3.24 21.52 -10.78
C SER A 22 -4.07 20.71 -11.78
N ARG A 23 -3.42 20.04 -12.74
CA ARG A 23 -4.08 19.12 -13.67
C ARG A 23 -4.27 17.74 -13.04
N CYS A 24 -3.32 17.27 -12.23
CA CYS A 24 -3.48 16.03 -11.48
C CYS A 24 -4.64 16.09 -10.48
N SER A 25 -4.75 17.16 -9.70
CA SER A 25 -5.88 17.34 -8.77
C SER A 25 -7.23 17.24 -9.47
N LYS A 26 -7.37 17.82 -10.67
CA LYS A 26 -8.61 17.73 -11.47
C LYS A 26 -8.86 16.31 -12.01
N LEU A 27 -7.82 15.63 -12.50
CA LEU A 27 -7.95 14.27 -13.04
C LEU A 27 -8.36 13.28 -11.95
N LEU A 28 -7.76 13.38 -10.77
CA LEU A 28 -8.08 12.51 -9.63
C LEU A 28 -9.50 12.80 -9.11
N ALA A 29 -9.90 14.07 -9.00
CA ALA A 29 -11.24 14.45 -8.52
C ALA A 29 -12.40 14.00 -9.43
N VAL A 30 -12.14 13.70 -10.71
CA VAL A 30 -13.16 13.18 -11.65
C VAL A 30 -13.23 11.65 -11.60
N GLY A 31 -12.10 10.98 -11.34
CA GLY A 31 -11.97 9.52 -11.47
C GLY A 31 -11.99 8.76 -10.15
N LEU A 32 -11.83 9.44 -9.02
CA LEU A 32 -11.68 8.87 -7.68
C LEU A 32 -12.56 9.62 -6.67
N SER A 33 -12.84 8.98 -5.53
CA SER A 33 -13.58 9.60 -4.44
C SER A 33 -12.80 10.75 -3.79
N SER A 34 -13.46 11.56 -2.96
CA SER A 34 -12.78 12.60 -2.17
C SER A 34 -11.77 12.05 -1.16
N ASN A 35 -11.92 10.78 -0.77
CA ASN A 35 -11.11 10.11 0.25
C ASN A 35 -10.16 9.06 -0.37
N TYR A 36 -9.88 9.17 -1.68
CA TYR A 36 -9.07 8.18 -2.40
C TYR A 36 -7.71 7.93 -1.77
N ASN A 37 -7.08 8.99 -1.22
CA ASN A 37 -5.77 8.92 -0.60
C ASN A 37 -5.79 7.98 0.62
N GLU A 38 -6.87 8.01 1.39
CA GLU A 38 -7.11 7.14 2.54
C GLU A 38 -7.42 5.70 2.09
N SER A 39 -8.37 5.51 1.17
CA SER A 39 -8.73 4.20 0.63
C SER A 39 -7.52 3.47 0.04
N ILE A 40 -6.69 4.18 -0.73
CA ILE A 40 -5.46 3.64 -1.31
C ILE A 40 -4.41 3.36 -0.25
N ALA A 41 -4.19 4.28 0.69
CA ALA A 41 -3.23 4.07 1.78
C ALA A 41 -3.57 2.82 2.60
N HIS A 42 -4.84 2.61 2.93
CA HIS A 42 -5.32 1.39 3.60
C HIS A 42 -5.10 0.12 2.77
N ALA A 43 -5.22 0.20 1.45
CA ALA A 43 -4.95 -0.97 0.60
C ALA A 43 -3.45 -1.36 0.58
N ILE A 44 -2.55 -0.39 0.77
CA ILE A 44 -1.11 -0.57 0.54
C ILE A 44 -0.23 -0.52 1.79
N HIS A 45 -0.75 -0.14 2.96
CA HIS A 45 0.07 0.06 4.17
C HIS A 45 0.78 -1.21 4.65
N SER A 46 0.32 -2.39 4.26
CA SER A 46 1.02 -3.67 4.52
C SER A 46 1.35 -4.42 3.24
N MET A 47 1.50 -3.69 2.14
CA MET A 47 1.80 -4.29 0.84
C MET A 47 3.17 -4.95 0.84
N THR A 48 3.24 -6.13 0.22
CA THR A 48 4.47 -6.90 0.00
C THR A 48 4.55 -7.32 -1.46
N VAL A 49 5.72 -7.77 -1.91
CA VAL A 49 5.89 -8.33 -3.26
C VAL A 49 4.86 -9.45 -3.54
N GLN A 50 4.63 -10.34 -2.58
CA GLN A 50 3.65 -11.43 -2.71
C GLN A 50 2.20 -10.91 -2.84
N GLY A 51 1.88 -9.80 -2.18
CA GLY A 51 0.61 -9.10 -2.36
C GLY A 51 0.47 -8.55 -3.79
N LEU A 52 1.53 -7.89 -4.29
CA LEU A 52 1.58 -7.36 -5.66
C LEU A 52 1.48 -8.44 -6.73
N GLN A 53 2.04 -9.62 -6.46
CA GLN A 53 1.98 -10.78 -7.36
C GLN A 53 0.56 -11.30 -7.61
N LEU A 54 -0.42 -10.92 -6.78
CA LEU A 54 -1.83 -11.17 -7.09
C LEU A 54 -2.31 -10.36 -8.28
N PHE A 55 -1.78 -9.16 -8.48
CA PHE A 55 -2.20 -8.23 -9.53
C PHE A 55 -1.34 -8.38 -10.79
N ASN A 56 -0.03 -8.61 -10.62
CA ASN A 56 0.88 -8.95 -11.71
C ASN A 56 1.94 -9.95 -11.21
N PRO A 57 1.96 -11.20 -11.71
CA PRO A 57 2.91 -12.23 -11.26
C PRO A 57 4.39 -11.87 -11.42
N ARG A 58 4.73 -10.88 -12.26
CA ARG A 58 6.11 -10.39 -12.43
C ARG A 58 6.53 -9.34 -11.40
N ALA A 59 5.65 -8.94 -10.49
CA ALA A 59 5.97 -8.01 -9.43
C ALA A 59 7.15 -8.51 -8.58
N ASN A 60 8.05 -7.58 -8.26
CA ASN A 60 9.32 -7.81 -7.57
C ASN A 60 9.63 -6.64 -6.61
N ASP A 61 10.79 -6.70 -5.95
CA ASP A 61 11.25 -5.69 -4.99
C ASP A 61 11.70 -4.37 -5.65
N GLN A 62 11.82 -4.32 -6.99
CA GLN A 62 12.01 -3.10 -7.76
C GLN A 62 10.66 -2.41 -8.05
N ASN A 63 9.89 -2.14 -7.01
CA ASN A 63 8.62 -1.41 -7.09
C ASN A 63 8.70 -0.05 -6.38
N THR A 64 7.65 0.78 -6.52
CA THR A 64 7.59 2.14 -5.95
C THR A 64 6.34 2.36 -5.10
N ILE A 65 5.75 1.28 -4.60
CA ILE A 65 4.51 1.32 -3.83
C ILE A 65 4.89 1.55 -2.35
N PRO A 66 4.53 2.70 -1.75
CA PRO A 66 4.89 2.96 -0.37
C PRO A 66 4.10 2.04 0.57
N THR A 67 4.74 1.61 1.64
CA THR A 67 4.15 0.73 2.65
C THR A 67 4.78 1.02 4.01
N VAL A 68 4.12 0.60 5.09
CA VAL A 68 4.66 0.71 6.44
C VAL A 68 5.94 -0.11 6.53
N ASN A 69 6.98 0.47 7.13
CA ASN A 69 8.21 -0.26 7.43
C ASN A 69 7.92 -1.29 8.51
N HIS A 70 8.27 -2.56 8.24
CA HIS A 70 8.13 -3.62 9.24
C HIS A 70 8.93 -3.29 10.52
N ASN A 71 10.09 -2.66 10.38
CA ASN A 71 10.83 -2.13 11.51
C ASN A 71 10.39 -0.69 11.83
N LEU A 72 9.31 -0.54 12.61
CA LEU A 72 8.82 0.77 13.05
C LEU A 72 9.83 1.52 13.94
N HIS A 73 10.74 0.81 14.58
CA HIS A 73 11.82 1.36 15.41
C HIS A 73 13.15 1.50 14.66
N ASP A 74 13.10 1.70 13.33
CA ASP A 74 14.28 1.96 12.53
C ASP A 74 15.11 3.12 13.13
N LYS A 75 16.42 2.92 13.21
CA LYS A 75 17.33 3.86 13.89
C LYS A 75 17.37 5.23 13.22
N ASN A 76 17.00 5.32 11.94
CA ASN A 76 16.92 6.56 11.18
C ASN A 76 15.49 7.15 11.19
N GLY A 77 14.56 6.56 11.93
CA GLY A 77 13.17 7.01 12.02
C GLY A 77 12.34 6.73 10.77
N VAL A 78 12.77 5.82 9.90
CA VAL A 78 12.04 5.49 8.66
C VAL A 78 10.83 4.62 8.97
N LYS A 79 9.64 5.23 8.98
CA LYS A 79 8.37 4.52 9.25
C LYS A 79 7.63 4.03 7.99
N VAL A 80 7.97 4.58 6.82
CA VAL A 80 7.37 4.23 5.53
C VAL A 80 8.49 3.94 4.55
N LEU A 81 8.45 2.75 3.95
CA LEU A 81 9.34 2.38 2.86
C LEU A 81 8.79 2.97 1.55
N PRO A 82 9.66 3.42 0.63
CA PRO A 82 9.21 3.88 -0.69
C PRO A 82 8.90 2.73 -1.66
N TYR A 83 8.94 1.48 -1.19
CA TYR A 83 8.68 0.26 -1.94
C TYR A 83 8.07 -0.81 -1.03
N ALA A 84 7.27 -1.71 -1.60
CA ALA A 84 6.77 -2.90 -0.93
C ALA A 84 7.90 -3.94 -0.83
N PRO A 85 8.30 -4.37 0.38
CA PRO A 85 9.40 -5.30 0.55
C PRO A 85 8.99 -6.72 0.14
N ASN A 86 9.99 -7.55 -0.17
CA ASN A 86 9.79 -8.98 -0.24
C ASN A 86 9.52 -9.52 1.17
N ASP A 87 8.40 -10.20 1.35
CA ASP A 87 7.96 -10.75 2.63
C ASP A 87 7.47 -12.19 2.45
N ALA A 88 8.31 -13.02 1.85
CA ALA A 88 7.99 -14.42 1.55
C ALA A 88 7.46 -15.16 2.78
N LEU A 89 6.42 -15.96 2.58
CA LEU A 89 5.93 -16.88 3.61
C LEU A 89 6.92 -18.05 3.74
N PRO A 90 7.02 -18.67 4.94
CA PRO A 90 7.59 -20.00 5.09
C PRO A 90 6.94 -21.00 4.12
N SER A 91 7.61 -22.12 3.87
CA SER A 91 7.11 -23.18 2.98
C SER A 91 7.10 -24.55 3.65
N ASP A 92 7.14 -24.58 4.98
CA ASP A 92 7.16 -25.82 5.77
C ASP A 92 5.81 -26.53 5.73
N TYR A 93 4.71 -25.75 5.72
CA TYR A 93 3.36 -26.29 5.56
C TYR A 93 2.95 -26.32 4.08
N PHE A 94 2.13 -27.31 3.70
CA PHE A 94 1.52 -27.37 2.37
C PHE A 94 0.52 -26.23 2.15
N ASP A 95 -0.26 -25.90 3.17
CA ASP A 95 -1.32 -24.90 3.10
C ASP A 95 -0.78 -23.48 3.35
N ILE A 96 -1.14 -22.54 2.48
CA ILE A 96 -0.68 -21.15 2.55
C ILE A 96 -1.19 -20.44 3.82
N THR A 97 -2.38 -20.79 4.31
CA THR A 97 -2.96 -20.23 5.54
C THR A 97 -2.11 -20.62 6.74
N MET A 98 -1.66 -21.88 6.80
CA MET A 98 -0.74 -22.34 7.84
C MET A 98 0.62 -21.66 7.78
N ASN A 99 1.18 -21.43 6.59
CA ASN A 99 2.41 -20.65 6.45
C ASN A 99 2.24 -19.17 6.86
N MET A 100 1.05 -18.58 6.64
CA MET A 100 0.74 -17.24 7.16
C MET A 100 0.69 -17.23 8.69
N ILE A 101 0.02 -18.21 9.30
CA ILE A 101 -0.05 -18.35 10.77
C ILE A 101 1.35 -18.56 11.35
N ASP A 102 2.13 -19.48 10.79
CA ASP A 102 3.50 -19.78 11.23
C ASP A 102 4.36 -18.51 11.24
N LYS A 103 4.32 -17.74 10.15
CA LYS A 103 5.02 -16.46 10.08
C LYS A 103 4.62 -15.50 11.20
N ILE A 104 3.32 -15.34 11.46
CA ILE A 104 2.83 -14.43 12.50
C ILE A 104 3.28 -14.91 13.88
N LEU A 105 3.14 -16.20 14.18
CA LEU A 105 3.51 -16.75 15.48
C LEU A 105 5.03 -16.76 15.70
N SER A 106 5.83 -16.81 14.63
CA SER A 106 7.30 -16.67 14.69
C SER A 106 7.76 -15.27 15.16
N MET A 107 6.84 -14.30 15.15
CA MET A 107 7.06 -12.91 15.59
C MET A 107 6.54 -12.63 17.00
N ILE A 108 6.04 -13.64 17.73
CA ILE A 108 5.63 -13.46 19.13
C ILE A 108 6.82 -12.97 19.96
N GLY A 109 6.59 -11.91 20.74
CA GLY A 109 7.63 -11.25 21.54
C GLY A 109 8.53 -10.31 20.75
N LYS A 110 8.33 -10.19 19.43
CA LYS A 110 8.99 -9.21 18.57
C LYS A 110 7.99 -8.12 18.15
N SER A 111 8.49 -7.02 17.59
CA SER A 111 7.69 -5.85 17.18
C SER A 111 8.05 -5.30 15.80
N ASP A 112 8.95 -5.99 15.09
CA ASP A 112 9.46 -5.69 13.75
C ASP A 112 8.61 -6.34 12.64
N ASP A 113 7.29 -6.29 12.80
CA ASP A 113 6.30 -6.84 11.87
C ASP A 113 5.40 -5.76 11.23
N GLY A 114 5.72 -4.49 11.45
CA GLY A 114 4.99 -3.35 10.91
C GLY A 114 3.73 -3.01 11.66
N LEU A 115 3.42 -3.65 12.79
CA LEU A 115 2.26 -3.36 13.62
C LEU A 115 2.64 -2.81 15.01
N GLY A 116 3.86 -3.10 15.47
CA GLY A 116 4.40 -2.58 16.73
C GLY A 116 4.03 -3.42 17.96
N ALA A 117 4.60 -3.08 19.11
CA ALA A 117 4.58 -3.94 20.30
C ALA A 117 3.19 -4.10 20.95
N HIS A 118 2.26 -3.18 20.70
CA HIS A 118 0.97 -3.15 21.39
C HIS A 118 -0.06 -4.14 20.84
N TRP A 119 0.16 -4.72 19.67
CA TRP A 119 -0.78 -5.68 19.10
C TRP A 119 -0.69 -7.03 19.80
N SER A 120 -1.80 -7.77 19.86
CA SER A 120 -1.81 -9.18 20.29
C SER A 120 -1.60 -10.11 19.09
N SER A 121 -1.29 -11.38 19.34
CA SER A 121 -1.19 -12.38 18.26
C SER A 121 -2.51 -12.55 17.50
N THR A 122 -3.65 -12.51 18.22
CA THR A 122 -4.99 -12.59 17.60
C THR A 122 -5.24 -11.40 16.68
N GLU A 123 -4.87 -10.20 17.10
CA GLU A 123 -5.03 -8.97 16.32
C GLU A 123 -4.16 -9.00 15.04
N ARG A 124 -2.93 -9.52 15.14
CA ARG A 124 -2.04 -9.74 13.98
C ARG A 124 -2.61 -10.75 12.99
N ILE A 125 -3.16 -11.87 13.48
CA ILE A 125 -3.86 -12.87 12.66
C ILE A 125 -4.98 -12.19 11.89
N VAL A 126 -5.89 -11.50 12.60
CA VAL A 126 -7.02 -10.81 11.98
C VAL A 126 -6.57 -9.81 10.92
N HIS A 127 -5.56 -8.99 11.23
CA HIS A 127 -5.03 -8.01 10.28
C HIS A 127 -4.42 -8.67 9.02
N LYS A 128 -3.59 -9.70 9.16
CA LYS A 128 -3.01 -10.40 8.00
C LYS A 128 -4.09 -10.99 7.09
N PHE A 129 -5.11 -11.62 7.68
CA PHE A 129 -6.23 -12.20 6.94
C PHE A 129 -7.12 -11.14 6.31
N HIS A 130 -7.35 -10.02 6.99
CA HIS A 130 -8.05 -8.86 6.43
C HIS A 130 -7.35 -8.29 5.21
N MET A 131 -6.05 -8.01 5.30
CA MET A 131 -5.27 -7.50 4.16
C MET A 131 -5.31 -8.48 2.99
N ARG A 132 -5.24 -9.79 3.27
CA ARG A 132 -5.35 -10.84 2.25
C ARG A 132 -6.73 -10.85 1.57
N ASP A 133 -7.81 -10.81 2.34
CA ASP A 133 -9.18 -10.77 1.79
C ASP A 133 -9.42 -9.50 0.96
N LEU A 134 -9.00 -8.34 1.47
CA LEU A 134 -9.07 -7.06 0.75
C LEU A 134 -8.33 -7.15 -0.59
N TRP A 135 -7.09 -7.67 -0.63
CA TRP A 135 -6.35 -7.77 -1.88
C TRP A 135 -6.97 -8.74 -2.88
N LEU A 136 -7.57 -9.85 -2.41
CA LEU A 136 -8.30 -10.77 -3.30
C LEU A 136 -9.56 -10.11 -3.89
N ARG A 137 -10.26 -9.29 -3.12
CA ARG A 137 -11.37 -8.47 -3.63
C ARG A 137 -10.88 -7.45 -4.64
N LEU A 138 -9.84 -6.68 -4.30
CA LEU A 138 -9.25 -5.70 -5.21
C LEU A 138 -8.72 -6.34 -6.49
N GLN A 139 -8.20 -7.56 -6.45
CA GLN A 139 -7.77 -8.28 -7.64
C GLN A 139 -8.93 -8.48 -8.62
N LYS A 140 -10.13 -8.79 -8.10
CA LYS A 140 -11.36 -8.86 -8.90
C LYS A 140 -11.70 -7.49 -9.49
N GLU A 141 -11.72 -6.44 -8.68
CA GLU A 141 -12.03 -5.07 -9.13
C GLU A 141 -11.05 -4.57 -10.20
N VAL A 142 -9.75 -4.81 -10.05
CA VAL A 142 -8.71 -4.47 -11.04
C VAL A 142 -8.94 -5.17 -12.37
N ARG A 143 -9.32 -6.46 -12.35
CA ARG A 143 -9.65 -7.21 -13.58
C ARG A 143 -10.87 -6.61 -14.27
N GLU A 144 -11.91 -6.32 -13.51
CA GLU A 144 -13.21 -5.85 -14.01
C GLU A 144 -13.25 -4.35 -14.34
N LEU A 145 -12.22 -3.58 -13.93
CA LEU A 145 -12.14 -2.13 -14.13
C LEU A 145 -12.34 -1.75 -15.61
N SER A 146 -13.40 -0.98 -15.90
CA SER A 146 -13.77 -0.56 -17.25
C SER A 146 -14.41 0.84 -17.23
N PRO A 147 -13.87 1.83 -17.96
CA PRO A 147 -12.66 1.75 -18.78
C PRO A 147 -11.39 1.64 -17.92
N LYS A 148 -10.30 1.11 -18.50
CA LYS A 148 -8.99 1.16 -17.84
C LYS A 148 -8.53 2.61 -17.66
N PRO A 149 -7.81 2.94 -16.57
CA PRO A 149 -7.39 4.32 -16.29
C PRO A 149 -6.46 4.82 -17.39
N LEU A 150 -6.66 6.07 -17.80
CA LEU A 150 -5.78 6.71 -18.77
C LEU A 150 -4.36 6.83 -18.20
N ALA A 151 -3.35 6.81 -19.08
CA ALA A 151 -1.95 6.98 -18.67
C ALA A 151 -1.71 8.27 -17.86
N SER A 152 -2.48 9.34 -18.15
CA SER A 152 -2.44 10.59 -17.37
C SER A 152 -2.97 10.43 -15.95
N VAL A 153 -4.01 9.62 -15.73
CA VAL A 153 -4.53 9.27 -14.40
C VAL A 153 -3.49 8.45 -13.65
N CYS A 154 -2.91 7.43 -14.29
CA CYS A 154 -1.85 6.63 -13.67
C CYS A 154 -0.65 7.47 -13.25
N LYS A 155 -0.20 8.40 -14.10
CA LYS A 155 0.90 9.31 -13.75
C LYS A 155 0.60 10.16 -12.51
N CYS A 156 -0.66 10.57 -12.33
CA CYS A 156 -1.07 11.39 -11.18
C CYS A 156 -1.29 10.57 -9.90
N VAL A 157 -1.87 9.38 -10.01
CA VAL A 157 -2.17 8.54 -8.84
C VAL A 157 -0.89 7.91 -8.26
N LEU A 158 0.12 7.67 -9.11
CA LEU A 158 1.43 7.15 -8.69
C LEU A 158 2.37 8.22 -8.12
N ASP A 159 2.06 9.51 -8.29
CA ASP A 159 2.80 10.60 -7.62
C ASP A 159 2.34 10.75 -6.15
N VAL A 160 2.58 9.69 -5.38
CA VAL A 160 2.07 9.51 -4.01
C VAL A 160 2.50 10.61 -3.03
N LYS A 161 3.60 11.29 -3.32
CA LYS A 161 4.11 12.39 -2.48
C LYS A 161 3.32 13.67 -2.64
N SER A 162 2.74 13.90 -3.82
CA SER A 162 2.00 15.13 -4.13
C SER A 162 0.49 15.01 -3.95
N ASN A 163 -0.03 13.78 -3.92
CA ASN A 163 -1.47 13.50 -3.89
C ASN A 163 -2.00 13.06 -2.51
N GLY A 164 -1.13 13.00 -1.49
CA GLY A 164 -1.53 12.73 -0.11
C GLY A 164 -1.58 11.25 0.30
N ILE A 165 -1.42 10.31 -0.64
CA ILE A 165 -1.37 8.87 -0.34
C ILE A 165 -0.19 8.56 0.60
N PHE A 166 1.01 9.07 0.31
CA PHE A 166 2.19 8.81 1.14
C PHE A 166 1.98 9.29 2.59
N ARG A 167 1.41 10.49 2.75
CA ARG A 167 1.10 11.07 4.07
C ARG A 167 0.08 10.23 4.83
N ALA A 168 -0.91 9.65 4.15
CA ALA A 168 -1.87 8.75 4.77
C ALA A 168 -1.20 7.44 5.24
N VAL A 169 -0.24 6.89 4.47
CA VAL A 169 0.57 5.74 4.93
C VAL A 169 1.44 6.11 6.14
N GLU A 170 2.06 7.31 6.15
CA GLU A 170 2.81 7.81 7.32
C GLU A 170 1.93 7.93 8.56
N TRP A 171 0.69 8.43 8.39
CA TRP A 171 -0.29 8.50 9.47
C TRP A 171 -0.59 7.11 10.01
N ILE A 172 -0.82 6.11 9.16
CA ILE A 172 -1.06 4.72 9.59
C ILE A 172 0.12 4.18 10.39
N ALA A 173 1.35 4.37 9.89
CA ALA A 173 2.55 3.91 10.57
C ALA A 173 2.70 4.50 11.98
N ALA A 174 2.37 5.79 12.15
CA ALA A 174 2.40 6.45 13.45
C ALA A 174 1.34 5.89 14.43
N HIS A 175 0.17 5.48 13.95
CA HIS A 175 -0.90 4.93 14.80
C HIS A 175 -0.64 3.48 15.23
N TYR A 176 0.06 2.71 14.39
CA TYR A 176 0.51 1.37 14.76
C TYR A 176 1.46 1.39 15.96
N GLU A 177 2.35 2.38 16.06
CA GLU A 177 3.19 2.56 17.25
C GLU A 177 2.41 2.88 18.52
N SER A 178 1.25 3.54 18.44
CA SER A 178 0.42 3.86 19.62
C SER A 178 -0.57 2.75 19.99
N GLY A 179 -0.57 1.62 19.26
CA GLY A 179 -1.43 0.48 19.54
C GLY A 179 -2.92 0.69 19.24
N THR A 180 -3.25 1.67 18.40
CA THR A 180 -4.60 2.01 17.95
C THR A 180 -4.70 1.71 16.45
N PRO A 181 -5.59 0.83 15.94
CA PRO A 181 -5.43 0.45 14.54
C PRO A 181 -6.65 0.48 13.61
N ILE A 182 -6.33 0.23 12.33
CA ILE A 182 -7.14 -0.20 11.17
C ILE A 182 -7.81 0.88 10.31
N THR A 183 -8.39 1.94 10.87
CA THR A 183 -9.12 2.95 10.07
C THR A 183 -8.59 4.36 10.35
N LEU A 184 -8.59 5.28 9.38
CA LEU A 184 -8.19 6.69 9.63
C LEU A 184 -9.29 7.47 10.39
N LEU A 185 -10.16 6.76 11.12
CA LEU A 185 -11.37 7.31 11.72
C LEU A 185 -11.14 7.99 13.07
N ASP A 186 -9.90 8.00 13.58
CA ASP A 186 -9.54 8.56 14.90
C ASP A 186 -10.44 8.00 16.02
N ARG A 187 -10.66 6.67 16.01
CA ARG A 187 -11.49 5.96 16.99
C ARG A 187 -10.67 4.93 17.77
N PRO A 188 -10.81 4.84 19.10
CA PRO A 188 -10.18 3.78 19.87
C PRO A 188 -10.83 2.44 19.55
N ILE A 189 -10.09 1.53 18.93
CA ILE A 189 -10.52 0.14 18.76
C ILE A 189 -10.20 -0.64 20.06
N PRO A 190 -11.17 -1.36 20.65
CA PRO A 190 -10.93 -2.16 21.84
C PRO A 190 -9.99 -3.33 21.53
N LYS A 191 -9.27 -3.82 22.56
CA LYS A 191 -8.48 -5.04 22.44
C LYS A 191 -9.34 -6.23 22.04
N LEU A 192 -8.88 -7.00 21.06
CA LEU A 192 -9.61 -8.16 20.58
C LEU A 192 -9.44 -9.33 21.56
N VAL A 193 -10.40 -9.48 22.47
CA VAL A 193 -10.36 -10.48 23.55
C VAL A 193 -11.61 -11.35 23.64
N ASP A 194 -12.69 -10.95 22.96
CA ASP A 194 -13.97 -11.66 22.98
C ASP A 194 -14.80 -11.39 21.70
N SER A 195 -15.97 -12.03 21.61
CA SER A 195 -16.87 -11.86 20.46
C SER A 195 -17.49 -10.46 20.37
N LYS A 196 -17.61 -9.73 21.49
CA LYS A 196 -18.16 -8.36 21.47
C LYS A 196 -17.18 -7.40 20.82
N THR A 197 -15.91 -7.47 21.23
CA THR A 197 -14.81 -6.71 20.63
C THR A 197 -14.57 -7.11 19.19
N TRP A 198 -14.80 -8.37 18.82
CA TRP A 198 -14.81 -8.80 17.41
C TRP A 198 -15.85 -8.06 16.56
N GLU A 199 -17.09 -7.85 17.03
CA GLU A 199 -18.09 -7.12 16.22
C GLU A 199 -17.65 -5.68 15.92
N PHE A 200 -16.95 -5.02 16.86
CA PHE A 200 -16.33 -3.72 16.61
C PHE A 200 -15.23 -3.81 15.53
N TRP A 201 -14.30 -4.76 15.69
CA TRP A 201 -13.23 -4.98 14.70
C TRP A 201 -13.79 -5.27 13.31
N LYS A 202 -14.78 -6.15 13.21
CA LYS A 202 -15.41 -6.51 11.95
C LYS A 202 -16.04 -5.31 11.26
N SER A 203 -16.74 -4.46 12.00
CA SER A 203 -17.32 -3.22 11.46
C SER A 203 -16.23 -2.32 10.87
N ASP A 204 -15.13 -2.12 11.60
CA ASP A 204 -14.04 -1.24 11.18
C ASP A 204 -13.23 -1.80 10.01
N LEU A 205 -12.97 -3.12 10.00
CA LEU A 205 -12.30 -3.80 8.88
C LEU A 205 -13.10 -3.68 7.59
N LEU A 206 -14.44 -3.78 7.67
CA LEU A 206 -15.33 -3.66 6.51
C LEU A 206 -15.55 -2.21 6.05
N HIS A 207 -15.04 -1.21 6.78
CA HIS A 207 -15.26 0.20 6.45
C HIS A 207 -14.84 0.55 5.01
N TYR A 208 -13.72 0.00 4.54
CA TYR A 208 -13.18 0.27 3.20
C TYR A 208 -13.66 -0.71 2.13
N TYR A 209 -14.71 -1.49 2.40
CA TYR A 209 -15.28 -2.44 1.45
C TYR A 209 -16.41 -1.82 0.61
N THR A 210 -16.61 -0.51 0.72
CA THR A 210 -17.52 0.25 -0.13
C THR A 210 -17.06 0.22 -1.59
N PRO A 211 -17.98 0.25 -2.57
CA PRO A 211 -17.63 0.32 -3.98
C PRO A 211 -16.63 1.45 -4.32
N GLU A 212 -16.78 2.63 -3.71
CA GLU A 212 -15.92 3.79 -3.95
C GLU A 212 -14.48 3.53 -3.49
N ALA A 213 -14.29 3.10 -2.23
CA ALA A 213 -12.98 2.79 -1.69
C ALA A 213 -12.27 1.66 -2.45
N LEU A 214 -13.02 0.61 -2.84
CA LEU A 214 -12.51 -0.48 -3.64
C LEU A 214 -12.10 -0.03 -5.05
N HIS A 215 -12.91 0.83 -5.68
CA HIS A 215 -12.57 1.42 -6.99
C HIS A 215 -11.31 2.29 -6.90
N ASP A 216 -11.19 3.13 -5.88
CA ASP A 216 -10.02 3.99 -5.68
C ASP A 216 -8.72 3.16 -5.60
N ALA A 217 -8.73 2.14 -4.73
CA ALA A 217 -7.62 1.23 -4.56
C ALA A 217 -7.34 0.40 -5.83
N ALA A 218 -8.38 -0.04 -6.55
CA ALA A 218 -8.23 -0.78 -7.80
C ALA A 218 -7.59 0.08 -8.91
N VAL A 219 -7.96 1.35 -9.05
CA VAL A 219 -7.31 2.27 -10.01
C VAL A 219 -5.83 2.40 -9.68
N TYR A 220 -5.48 2.61 -8.41
CA TYR A 220 -4.08 2.70 -7.99
C TYR A 220 -3.30 1.42 -8.30
N LEU A 221 -3.80 0.27 -7.85
CA LEU A 221 -3.13 -1.02 -8.01
C LEU A 221 -2.99 -1.39 -9.48
N HIS A 222 -4.00 -1.15 -10.31
CA HIS A 222 -3.88 -1.31 -11.76
C HIS A 222 -2.71 -0.49 -12.31
N CYS A 223 -2.67 0.81 -12.01
CA CYS A 223 -1.62 1.70 -12.48
C CYS A 223 -0.23 1.30 -11.96
N ALA A 224 -0.15 0.84 -10.72
CA ALA A 224 1.11 0.48 -10.06
C ALA A 224 1.66 -0.87 -10.55
N THR A 225 0.81 -1.78 -11.04
CA THR A 225 1.23 -3.14 -11.41
C THR A 225 1.15 -3.46 -12.89
N LYS A 226 0.56 -2.61 -13.74
CA LYS A 226 0.38 -2.93 -15.17
C LYS A 226 1.67 -3.10 -15.99
N ASP A 227 2.78 -2.50 -15.56
CA ASP A 227 4.04 -2.42 -16.34
C ASP A 227 5.23 -3.20 -15.74
N PHE A 228 5.04 -4.03 -14.70
CA PHE A 228 6.06 -5.02 -14.31
C PHE A 228 6.39 -5.93 -15.48
#